data_AF-A0A077LQ14-F1
#
_entry.id   AF-A0A077LQ14-F1
#
_cell.length_a   1.000
_cell.length_b   1.000
_cell.length_c   1.000
_cell.angle_alpha   90.00
_cell.angle_beta   90.00
_cell.angle_gamma   90.00
#
_symmetry.space_group_name_H-M   'P 1'
#
loop_
_entity.id
_entity.type
_entity.pdbx_description
1 polymer ?
#
loop_
_entity_poly.entity_id
_entity_poly.type
_entity_poly.pdbx_seq_one_letter_code
_entity_poly.pdbx_strand_id
1 'polypeptide(L)'
;MLFPSSCHGVLAVKGCAPMALASWRPSLTQIRPATFQEFTMNNALITDEQRIVLLAKGRESLENPDFDPAPVVKLFTPDAGATWLLTEIDPDDHDHAFGLCDLGLGAPEIGWVSLGELTTVRGGLGLPIERDLSFRAEKRLSAYARDARLVGRIAV
;
A
#
# COMPACT_ATOMS: atom_id res chain seq x y z
N MET A 1 -46.75 68.78 13.04
CA MET A 1 -46.66 67.45 13.71
C MET A 1 -45.88 66.56 12.75
N LEU A 2 -44.56 66.45 12.92
CA LEU A 2 -43.84 65.44 13.73
C LEU A 2 -44.02 64.00 13.18
N PHE A 3 -43.10 63.58 12.29
CA PHE A 3 -42.19 62.41 12.31
C PHE A 3 -42.58 61.14 13.14
N PRO A 4 -41.87 59.99 13.03
CA PRO A 4 -41.01 59.44 11.95
C PRO A 4 -41.06 57.87 11.81
N SER A 5 -40.24 57.33 10.88
CA SER A 5 -39.13 56.38 11.16
C SER A 5 -39.06 55.07 10.36
N SER A 6 -37.89 54.93 9.75
CA SER A 6 -37.28 53.77 9.10
C SER A 6 -36.34 53.08 10.09
N CYS A 7 -36.19 51.75 10.04
CA CYS A 7 -35.16 51.02 10.79
C CYS A 7 -34.53 49.90 9.95
N HIS A 8 -33.28 50.12 9.52
CA HIS A 8 -32.30 49.09 9.16
C HIS A 8 -31.46 48.76 10.41
N GLY A 9 -31.20 47.46 10.63
CA GLY A 9 -30.53 46.94 11.81
C GLY A 9 -28.99 46.99 11.74
N VAL A 10 -28.43 47.92 12.53
CA VAL A 10 -27.26 47.85 13.43
C VAL A 10 -25.91 47.30 12.93
N LEU A 11 -24.96 48.23 12.79
CA LEU A 11 -23.54 48.07 13.04
C LEU A 11 -23.25 48.45 14.51
N ALA A 12 -22.49 47.64 15.25
CA ALA A 12 -21.85 48.09 16.49
C ALA A 12 -20.49 47.41 16.70
N VAL A 13 -19.45 48.20 16.46
CA VAL A 13 -18.06 47.98 16.88
C VAL A 13 -17.94 48.09 18.41
N LYS A 14 -17.23 47.15 19.03
CA LYS A 14 -16.62 47.31 20.35
C LYS A 14 -15.19 46.80 20.31
N GLY A 15 -14.25 47.69 20.60
CA GLY A 15 -12.82 47.42 20.66
C GLY A 15 -12.33 46.92 22.03
N CYS A 16 -11.21 46.20 21.93
CA CYS A 16 -9.98 46.27 22.74
C CYS A 16 -10.02 46.02 24.27
N ALA A 17 -9.38 44.93 24.71
CA ALA A 17 -8.25 44.95 25.65
C ALA A 17 -7.51 43.57 25.66
N PRO A 18 -6.21 43.52 26.01
CA PRO A 18 -5.27 42.49 25.57
C PRO A 18 -5.10 41.37 26.61
N MET A 19 -5.00 40.12 26.16
CA MET A 19 -4.55 39.02 27.01
C MET A 19 -3.22 38.46 26.50
N ALA A 20 -2.21 38.73 27.33
CA ALA A 20 -0.93 38.07 27.50
C ALA A 20 -0.56 36.97 26.48
N LEU A 21 0.53 37.25 25.76
CA LEU A 21 1.43 36.24 25.20
C LEU A 21 2.00 35.39 26.35
N ALA A 22 1.23 34.39 26.79
CA ALA A 22 1.77 33.28 27.56
C ALA A 22 2.54 32.40 26.57
N SER A 23 3.87 32.52 26.63
CA SER A 23 4.82 31.73 25.88
C SER A 23 4.70 30.25 26.21
N TRP A 24 3.81 29.54 25.52
CA TRP A 24 3.91 28.09 25.43
C TRP A 24 4.92 27.76 24.33
N ARG A 25 6.20 27.66 24.72
CA ARG A 25 7.22 27.01 23.91
C ARG A 25 7.19 25.53 24.27
N PRO A 26 6.59 24.63 23.47
CA PRO A 26 6.89 23.22 23.63
C PRO A 26 8.40 23.06 23.35
N SER A 27 9.09 22.48 24.34
CA SER A 27 10.51 22.18 24.24
C SER A 27 10.76 21.27 23.03
N LEU A 28 11.57 21.72 22.07
CA LEU A 28 11.94 20.97 20.86
C LEU A 28 12.80 19.72 21.14
N THR A 29 12.97 19.31 22.39
CA THR A 29 13.85 18.21 22.80
C THR A 29 13.15 16.90 23.13
N GLN A 30 11.82 16.79 22.95
CA GLN A 30 11.11 15.53 23.22
C GLN A 30 10.09 15.16 22.14
N ILE A 31 10.50 15.27 20.88
CA ILE A 31 9.92 14.45 19.82
C ILE A 31 11.03 13.51 19.40
N ARG A 32 11.02 12.27 19.91
CA ARG A 32 11.77 11.19 19.26
C ARG A 32 11.01 10.90 17.97
N PRO A 33 11.56 11.13 16.76
CA PRO A 33 10.88 10.72 15.55
C PRO A 33 11.10 9.21 15.40
N ALA A 34 10.32 8.41 16.12
CA ALA A 34 10.34 6.95 15.99
C ALA A 34 9.28 6.43 15.00
N THR A 35 8.63 7.31 14.21
CA THR A 35 7.42 6.90 13.46
C THR A 35 7.32 7.40 12.03
N PHE A 36 8.21 8.26 11.54
CA PHE A 36 8.16 8.69 10.13
C PHE A 36 9.26 8.05 9.27
N GLN A 37 10.43 7.81 9.83
CA GLN A 37 11.55 7.17 9.13
C GLN A 37 11.52 5.64 9.21
N GLU A 38 10.83 5.06 10.18
CA GLU A 38 10.77 3.60 10.38
C GLU A 38 9.85 2.92 9.36
N PHE A 39 8.92 3.65 8.74
CA PHE A 39 8.03 3.13 7.69
C PHE A 39 8.65 3.17 6.29
N THR A 40 9.67 4.01 6.06
CA THR A 40 10.32 4.19 4.74
C THR A 40 11.66 3.47 4.60
N MET A 41 12.19 2.87 5.68
CA MET A 41 13.50 2.19 5.70
C MET A 41 13.39 0.67 5.92
N ASN A 42 12.21 0.07 5.74
CA ASN A 42 12.04 -1.38 5.85
C ASN A 42 12.09 -2.01 4.46
N ASN A 43 13.27 -2.51 4.07
CA ASN A 43 13.52 -3.53 3.03
C ASN A 43 12.29 -3.89 2.17
N ALA A 44 11.84 -2.94 1.35
CA ALA A 44 10.56 -3.07 0.68
C ALA A 44 10.74 -4.07 -0.45
N LEU A 45 10.02 -5.20 -0.38
CA LEU A 45 9.94 -6.20 -1.45
C LEU A 45 9.48 -5.60 -2.79
N ILE A 46 8.90 -4.41 -2.75
CA ILE A 46 8.40 -3.64 -3.89
C ILE A 46 8.96 -2.22 -3.85
N THR A 47 9.21 -1.62 -5.02
CA THR A 47 9.60 -0.20 -5.09
C THR A 47 8.40 0.73 -4.91
N ASP A 48 8.65 2.01 -4.64
CA ASP A 48 7.60 3.02 -4.56
C ASP A 48 6.83 3.14 -5.89
N GLU A 49 7.50 3.06 -7.04
CA GLU A 49 6.80 3.07 -8.33
C GLU A 49 5.89 1.85 -8.51
N GLN A 50 6.37 0.67 -8.12
CA GLN A 50 5.56 -0.56 -8.15
C GLN A 50 4.37 -0.44 -7.20
N ARG A 51 4.57 0.10 -5.99
CA ARG A 51 3.50 0.35 -5.02
C ARG A 51 2.43 1.28 -5.57
N ILE A 52 2.81 2.37 -6.24
CA ILE A 52 1.86 3.29 -6.88
C ILE A 52 0.99 2.55 -7.90
N VAL A 53 1.60 1.72 -8.75
CA VAL A 53 0.87 0.94 -9.76
C VAL A 53 -0.05 -0.09 -9.10
N LEU A 54 0.44 -0.83 -8.10
CA LEU A 54 -0.33 -1.85 -7.38
C LEU A 54 -1.54 -1.24 -6.65
N LEU A 55 -1.39 -0.06 -6.02
CA LEU A 55 -2.49 0.65 -5.37
C LEU A 55 -3.53 1.17 -6.37
N ALA A 56 -3.08 1.66 -7.54
CA ALA A 56 -4.00 2.07 -8.60
C ALA A 56 -4.85 0.88 -9.09
N LYS A 57 -4.23 -0.29 -9.27
CA LYS A 57 -4.92 -1.52 -9.63
C LYS A 57 -5.86 -2.01 -8.53
N GLY A 58 -5.48 -1.85 -7.26
CA GLY A 58 -6.35 -2.19 -6.13
C GLY A 58 -7.62 -1.37 -6.10
N ARG A 59 -7.54 -0.07 -6.42
CA ARG A 59 -8.73 0.78 -6.56
C ARG A 59 -9.61 0.33 -7.73
N GLU A 60 -9.01 -0.04 -8.86
CA GLU A 60 -9.76 -0.52 -10.02
C GLU A 60 -10.46 -1.86 -9.74
N SER A 61 -9.83 -2.77 -8.99
CA SER A 61 -10.43 -4.07 -8.65
C SER A 61 -11.69 -3.95 -7.80
N LEU A 62 -11.78 -2.93 -6.93
CA LEU A 62 -12.98 -2.66 -6.14
C LEU A 62 -14.19 -2.24 -6.98
N GLU A 63 -13.94 -1.60 -8.12
CA GLU A 63 -14.99 -1.12 -9.04
C GLU A 63 -15.33 -2.15 -10.14
N ASN A 64 -14.45 -3.13 -10.38
CA ASN A 64 -14.55 -4.08 -11.47
C ASN A 64 -14.41 -5.54 -10.99
N PRO A 65 -15.52 -6.29 -10.83
CA PRO A 65 -15.50 -7.68 -10.42
C PRO A 65 -14.76 -8.63 -11.36
N ASP A 66 -14.64 -8.27 -12.65
CA ASP A 66 -13.97 -9.08 -13.68
C ASP A 66 -12.52 -8.62 -13.92
N PHE A 67 -11.94 -7.87 -12.98
CA PHE A 67 -10.59 -7.33 -13.09
C PHE A 67 -9.52 -8.45 -13.14
N ASP A 68 -8.82 -8.53 -14.28
CA ASP A 68 -7.78 -9.54 -14.54
C ASP A 68 -6.50 -8.88 -15.08
N PRO A 69 -5.78 -8.13 -14.24
CA PRO A 69 -4.59 -7.41 -14.65
C PRO A 69 -3.40 -8.34 -14.90
N ALA A 70 -2.42 -7.86 -15.67
CA ALA A 70 -1.10 -8.50 -15.73
C ALA A 70 -0.33 -8.24 -14.40
N PRO A 71 0.42 -9.22 -13.87
CA PRO A 71 1.27 -9.02 -12.69
C PRO A 71 2.28 -7.88 -12.85
N VAL A 72 2.52 -7.13 -11.77
CA VAL A 72 3.46 -6.00 -11.73
C VAL A 72 4.79 -6.42 -11.12
N VAL A 73 4.76 -7.33 -10.15
CA VAL A 73 5.93 -7.76 -9.39
C VAL A 73 5.99 -9.28 -9.36
N LYS A 74 7.19 -9.82 -9.53
CA LYS A 74 7.53 -11.19 -9.20
C LYS A 74 8.48 -11.20 -8.02
N LEU A 75 8.11 -11.94 -6.99
CA LEU A 75 8.93 -12.24 -5.81
C LEU A 75 9.25 -13.74 -5.81
N PHE A 76 10.39 -14.12 -5.24
CA PHE A 76 10.76 -15.52 -5.12
C PHE A 76 11.71 -15.77 -3.95
N THR A 77 11.71 -17.00 -3.44
CA THR A 77 12.76 -17.47 -2.53
C THR A 77 13.91 -18.08 -3.35
N PRO A 78 15.16 -17.58 -3.25
CA PRO A 78 16.29 -18.12 -4.01
C PRO A 78 16.61 -19.61 -3.72
N ASP A 79 16.20 -20.09 -2.55
CA ASP A 79 16.60 -21.36 -1.95
C ASP A 79 15.42 -22.24 -1.47
N ALA A 80 14.17 -21.87 -1.76
CA ALA A 80 12.98 -22.66 -1.36
C ALA A 80 11.92 -22.86 -2.47
N GLY A 81 12.16 -22.35 -3.68
CA GLY A 81 11.27 -22.58 -4.83
C GLY A 81 9.90 -21.89 -4.76
N ALA A 82 9.62 -21.11 -3.72
CA ALA A 82 8.40 -20.33 -3.64
C ALA A 82 8.46 -19.09 -4.55
N THR A 83 7.33 -18.75 -5.15
CA THR A 83 7.18 -17.64 -6.11
C THR A 83 5.83 -16.94 -5.90
N TRP A 84 5.82 -15.61 -6.02
CA TRP A 84 4.61 -14.78 -5.96
C TRP A 84 4.57 -13.84 -7.15
N LEU A 85 3.40 -13.73 -7.79
CA LEU A 85 3.10 -12.75 -8.84
C LEU A 85 2.02 -11.80 -8.34
N LEU A 86 2.40 -10.57 -7.99
CA LEU A 86 1.50 -9.58 -7.38
C LEU A 86 0.86 -8.69 -8.44
N THR A 87 -0.45 -8.46 -8.33
CA THR A 87 -1.22 -7.64 -9.27
C THR A 87 -1.76 -6.35 -8.68
N GLU A 88 -2.18 -6.38 -7.42
CA GLU A 88 -2.69 -5.21 -6.72
C GLU A 88 -2.37 -5.23 -5.21
N ILE A 89 -2.52 -4.07 -4.58
CA ILE A 89 -2.49 -3.89 -3.12
C ILE A 89 -3.84 -3.31 -2.71
N ASP A 90 -4.38 -3.78 -1.59
CA ASP A 90 -5.60 -3.24 -1.00
C ASP A 90 -5.38 -1.75 -0.67
N PRO A 91 -6.20 -0.83 -1.21
CA PRO A 91 -6.05 0.60 -0.98
C PRO A 91 -6.41 1.04 0.44
N ASP A 92 -7.15 0.23 1.20
CA ASP A 92 -7.51 0.47 2.60
C ASP A 92 -6.54 -0.24 3.57
N ASP A 93 -5.90 -1.33 3.13
CA ASP A 93 -4.84 -2.04 3.87
C ASP A 93 -3.59 -2.31 3.01
N HIS A 94 -2.64 -1.39 3.06
CA HIS A 94 -1.44 -1.41 2.22
C HIS A 94 -0.45 -2.55 2.52
N ASP A 95 -0.69 -3.36 3.54
CA ASP A 95 0.07 -4.58 3.82
C ASP A 95 -0.43 -5.77 3.01
N HIS A 96 -1.69 -5.78 2.60
CA HIS A 96 -2.28 -6.89 1.86
C HIS A 96 -2.16 -6.68 0.35
N ALA A 97 -1.53 -7.65 -0.32
CA ALA A 97 -1.39 -7.71 -1.77
C ALA A 97 -2.16 -8.91 -2.33
N PHE A 98 -2.74 -8.76 -3.51
CA PHE A 98 -3.41 -9.85 -4.23
C PHE A 98 -2.51 -10.37 -5.34
N GLY A 99 -2.59 -11.67 -5.62
CA GLY A 99 -1.83 -12.28 -6.70
C GLY A 99 -1.90 -13.80 -6.76
N LEU A 100 -0.99 -14.37 -7.55
CA LEU A 100 -0.78 -15.81 -7.67
C LEU A 100 0.42 -16.21 -6.82
N CYS A 101 0.22 -17.17 -5.92
CA CYS A 101 1.19 -17.65 -4.96
C CYS A 101 1.51 -19.13 -5.23
N ASP A 102 2.78 -19.48 -5.20
CA ASP A 102 3.25 -20.86 -5.26
C ASP A 102 4.27 -21.05 -4.15
N LEU A 103 3.95 -21.89 -3.17
CA LEU A 103 4.83 -22.15 -2.02
C LEU A 103 5.85 -23.27 -2.30
N GLY A 104 5.96 -23.73 -3.55
CA GLY A 104 6.82 -24.86 -3.92
C GLY A 104 6.24 -26.22 -3.54
N LEU A 105 4.94 -26.29 -3.25
CA LEU A 105 4.25 -27.48 -2.75
C LEU A 105 3.37 -28.19 -3.79
N GLY A 106 3.45 -27.78 -5.07
CA GLY A 106 2.68 -28.41 -6.15
C GLY A 106 1.26 -27.86 -6.33
N ALA A 107 0.88 -26.82 -5.57
CA ALA A 107 -0.45 -26.24 -5.58
C ALA A 107 -0.39 -24.70 -5.61
N PRO A 108 -0.19 -24.08 -6.77
CA PRO A 108 -0.28 -22.63 -6.93
C PRO A 108 -1.72 -22.14 -6.75
N GLU A 109 -1.89 -21.03 -6.03
CA GLU A 109 -3.19 -20.49 -5.61
C GLU A 109 -3.28 -18.98 -5.83
N ILE A 110 -4.45 -18.51 -6.26
CA ILE A 110 -4.76 -17.07 -6.29
C ILE A 110 -5.27 -16.67 -4.91
N GLY A 111 -4.77 -15.57 -4.36
CA GLY A 111 -5.26 -15.04 -3.09
C GLY A 111 -4.55 -13.79 -2.60
N TRP A 112 -4.94 -13.39 -1.41
CA TRP A 112 -4.32 -12.29 -0.66
C TRP A 112 -3.12 -12.79 0.14
N VAL A 113 -2.10 -11.95 0.26
CA VAL A 113 -0.88 -12.21 1.03
C VAL A 113 -0.43 -10.94 1.75
N SER A 114 0.07 -11.08 2.98
CA SER A 114 0.68 -9.97 3.73
C SER A 114 2.12 -9.74 3.26
N LEU A 115 2.43 -8.51 2.84
CA LEU A 115 3.78 -8.08 2.50
C LEU A 115 4.69 -8.13 3.73
N GLY A 116 4.18 -7.75 4.90
CA GLY A 116 4.86 -7.86 6.18
C GLY A 116 5.27 -9.30 6.49
N GLU A 117 4.35 -10.27 6.35
CA GLU A 117 4.67 -11.68 6.53
C GLU A 117 5.73 -12.17 5.54
N LEU A 118 5.63 -11.77 4.26
CA LEU A 118 6.64 -12.10 3.24
C LEU A 118 8.05 -11.61 3.63
N THR A 119 8.18 -10.46 4.32
CA THR A 119 9.50 -9.99 4.78
C THR A 119 10.14 -10.92 5.81
N THR A 120 9.36 -11.77 6.48
CA THR A 120 9.82 -12.71 7.50
C THR A 120 10.14 -14.09 6.93
N VAL A 121 9.63 -14.41 5.73
CA VAL A 121 9.84 -15.71 5.08
C VAL A 121 11.32 -15.92 4.78
N ARG A 122 11.82 -17.11 5.12
CA ARG A 122 13.19 -17.55 4.85
C ARG A 122 13.16 -18.93 4.20
N GLY A 123 13.99 -19.15 3.20
CA GLY A 123 14.14 -20.47 2.60
C GLY A 123 15.08 -21.37 3.39
N GLY A 124 15.42 -22.53 2.82
CA GLY A 124 16.14 -23.60 3.51
C GLY A 124 17.57 -23.24 3.97
N LEU A 125 18.21 -22.28 3.30
CA LEU A 125 19.52 -21.72 3.66
C LEU A 125 19.40 -20.43 4.48
N GLY A 126 18.19 -20.02 4.85
CA GLY A 126 17.95 -18.79 5.57
C GLY A 126 17.97 -17.53 4.70
N LEU A 127 17.89 -17.66 3.36
CA LEU A 127 17.87 -16.51 2.47
C LEU A 127 16.48 -15.84 2.49
N PRO A 128 16.42 -14.49 2.42
CA PRO A 128 15.16 -13.77 2.33
C PRO A 128 14.53 -13.92 0.94
N ILE A 129 13.26 -13.53 0.83
CA ILE A 129 12.61 -13.32 -0.46
C ILE A 129 13.33 -12.21 -1.24
N GLU A 130 13.48 -12.40 -2.54
CA GLU A 130 14.01 -11.43 -3.48
C GLU A 130 12.96 -11.01 -4.51
N ARG A 131 13.15 -9.82 -5.09
CA ARG A 131 12.37 -9.32 -6.21
C ARG A 131 13.10 -9.61 -7.52
N ASP A 132 12.41 -10.18 -8.49
CA ASP A 132 12.92 -10.37 -9.84
C ASP A 132 12.92 -9.03 -10.61
N LEU A 133 14.10 -8.48 -10.85
CA LEU A 133 14.29 -7.18 -11.53
C LEU A 133 14.03 -7.24 -13.04
N SER A 134 14.20 -8.43 -13.62
CA SER A 134 14.07 -8.69 -15.05
C SER A 134 12.67 -9.12 -15.43
N PHE A 135 11.82 -9.43 -14.46
CA PHE A 135 10.45 -9.85 -14.69
C PHE A 135 9.65 -8.84 -15.53
N ARG A 136 9.00 -9.36 -16.57
CA ARG A 136 8.02 -8.65 -17.40
C ARG A 136 6.85 -9.59 -17.62
N ALA A 137 5.65 -9.16 -17.24
CA ALA A 137 4.46 -9.97 -17.43
C ALA A 137 4.10 -10.06 -18.93
N GLU A 138 3.92 -11.29 -19.40
CA GLU A 138 3.51 -11.62 -20.77
C GLU A 138 2.03 -11.99 -20.86
N LYS A 139 1.40 -12.26 -19.71
CA LYS A 139 0.03 -12.77 -19.59
C LYS A 139 -0.73 -12.05 -18.48
N ARG A 140 -2.06 -12.18 -18.50
CA ARG A 140 -2.94 -11.81 -17.38
C ARG A 140 -2.84 -12.81 -16.24
N LEU A 141 -3.24 -12.40 -15.04
CA LEU A 141 -3.19 -13.24 -13.83
C LEU A 141 -3.90 -14.58 -14.03
N SER A 142 -5.12 -14.56 -14.59
CA SER A 142 -5.93 -15.77 -14.82
C SER A 142 -5.25 -16.78 -15.75
N ALA A 143 -4.48 -16.29 -16.73
CA ALA A 143 -3.72 -17.14 -17.64
C ALA A 143 -2.49 -17.75 -16.96
N TYR A 144 -1.74 -16.97 -16.17
CA TYR A 144 -0.66 -17.52 -15.34
C TYR A 144 -1.18 -18.58 -14.35
N ALA A 145 -2.32 -18.32 -13.70
CA ALA A 145 -2.90 -19.26 -12.74
C ALA A 145 -3.35 -20.57 -13.40
N ARG A 146 -3.95 -20.49 -14.60
CA ARG A 146 -4.33 -21.67 -15.38
C ARG A 146 -3.12 -22.51 -15.74
N ASP A 147 -2.08 -21.89 -16.28
CA ASP A 147 -0.85 -22.58 -16.66
C ASP A 147 -0.18 -23.20 -15.43
N ALA A 148 -0.10 -22.45 -14.33
CA ALA A 148 0.49 -22.90 -13.09
C ALA A 148 -0.26 -24.10 -12.48
N ARG A 149 -1.59 -24.10 -12.55
CA ARG A 149 -2.41 -25.23 -12.12
C ARG A 149 -2.20 -26.49 -12.95
N LEU A 150 -1.95 -26.35 -14.26
CA LEU A 150 -1.69 -27.48 -15.14
C LEU A 150 -0.33 -28.13 -14.87
N VAL A 151 0.69 -27.34 -14.54
CA VAL A 151 2.06 -27.84 -14.31
C VAL A 151 2.43 -27.99 -12.83
N GLY A 152 1.56 -27.57 -11.92
CA GLY A 152 1.75 -27.60 -10.47
C GLY A 152 2.73 -26.56 -9.92
N ARG A 153 3.13 -25.56 -10.72
CA ARG A 153 4.05 -24.49 -10.28
C ARG A 153 3.95 -23.24 -11.15
N ILE A 154 4.37 -22.09 -10.63
CA ILE A 154 4.52 -20.88 -11.45
C ILE A 154 5.74 -21.03 -12.36
N ALA A 155 5.54 -20.86 -13.67
CA ALA A 155 6.61 -20.86 -14.67
C ALA A 155 6.54 -19.57 -15.49
N VAL A 156 7.50 -18.67 -15.26
CA VAL A 156 7.56 -17.31 -15.82
C VAL A 156 8.99 -16.86 -16.09
#